data_AF-A0A1I1UB57-F1
#
_entry.id   AF-A0A1I1UB57-F1
#
_cell.length_a   1.000
_cell.length_b   1.000
_cell.length_c   1.000
_cell.angle_alpha   90.00
_cell.angle_beta   90.00
_cell.angle_gamma   90.00
#
_symmetry.space_group_name_H-M   'P 1'
#
loop_
_entity.id
_entity.type
_entity.pdbx_description
1 polymer ?
#
loop_
_entity_poly.entity_id
_entity_poly.type
_entity_poly.pdbx_seq_one_letter_code
_entity_poly.pdbx_strand_id
1 'polypeptide(L)'
;MTSKRDKERGERSEEARPRQREAGGNRDENEEEGLSRSAKRAKWIHSVDEHEDRPGQTLATRNHDVICRWAEERGANPATVSNTEHGGRAGVLRFDFPGFGGENLEEIEWEEWFKPFDERRLVFVYQEHRANGEPSNFFILDNPSREDG
;
A
#
# COMPACT_ATOMS: atom_id res chain seq x y z
N MET A 1 5.08 52.55 -56.19
CA MET A 1 6.53 52.63 -55.90
C MET A 1 6.67 52.77 -54.39
N THR A 2 7.28 51.88 -53.61
CA THR A 2 8.08 50.67 -53.80
C THR A 2 7.94 49.91 -52.48
N SER A 3 7.36 48.71 -52.46
CA SER A 3 8.10 47.44 -52.38
C SER A 3 9.25 47.44 -51.36
N LYS A 4 9.10 46.63 -50.30
CA LYS A 4 10.23 45.92 -49.70
C LYS A 4 9.79 44.48 -49.40
N ARG A 5 10.49 43.57 -50.08
CA ARG A 5 10.26 42.14 -50.18
C ARG A 5 11.33 41.43 -49.33
N ASP A 6 10.90 40.36 -48.66
CA ASP A 6 11.55 39.14 -48.17
C ASP A 6 13.06 39.07 -47.84
N LYS A 7 13.35 38.41 -46.70
CA LYS A 7 14.20 37.20 -46.73
C LYS A 7 13.92 36.24 -45.56
N GLU A 8 13.52 35.06 -46.00
CA GLU A 8 13.32 33.71 -45.45
C GLU A 8 14.36 33.10 -44.48
N ARG A 9 13.89 32.01 -43.82
CA ARG A 9 14.58 30.76 -43.40
C ARG A 9 15.09 30.69 -41.95
N GLY A 10 14.82 29.66 -41.14
CA GLY A 10 14.17 28.37 -41.40
C GLY A 10 13.92 27.55 -40.11
N GLU A 11 12.95 26.66 -40.25
CA GLU A 11 12.73 25.35 -39.64
C GLU A 11 13.52 24.94 -38.38
N ARG A 12 12.77 24.65 -37.30
CA ARG A 12 13.09 23.53 -36.41
C ARG A 12 11.82 22.75 -36.06
N SER A 13 11.75 21.58 -36.68
CA SER A 13 10.99 20.36 -36.38
C SER A 13 10.74 20.17 -34.88
N GLU A 14 9.49 19.91 -34.49
CA GLU A 14 8.95 18.54 -34.32
C GLU A 14 9.37 17.96 -32.96
N GLU A 15 8.47 18.02 -31.98
CA GLU A 15 8.09 16.84 -31.21
C GLU A 15 6.82 17.18 -30.41
N ALA A 16 5.68 16.81 -30.99
CA ALA A 16 4.47 16.62 -30.22
C ALA A 16 4.76 15.51 -29.19
N ARG A 17 4.84 15.86 -27.91
CA ARG A 17 4.66 14.88 -26.85
C ARG A 17 3.19 14.88 -26.48
N PRO A 18 2.38 13.91 -26.95
CA PRO A 18 1.11 13.66 -26.29
C PRO A 18 1.45 13.40 -24.82
N ARG A 19 0.78 14.12 -23.92
CA ARG A 19 0.81 13.79 -22.49
C ARG A 19 0.33 12.36 -22.39
N GLN A 20 1.27 11.45 -22.15
CA GLN A 20 1.02 10.04 -21.97
C GLN A 20 -0.03 9.92 -20.87
N ARG A 21 -1.21 9.54 -21.31
CA ARG A 21 -2.27 8.96 -20.52
C ARG A 21 -1.70 7.64 -20.01
N GLU A 22 -1.14 7.68 -18.81
CA GLU A 22 -0.77 6.47 -18.10
C GLU A 22 -2.06 5.98 -17.43
N ALA A 23 -2.71 5.07 -18.15
CA ALA A 23 -3.83 4.31 -17.65
C ALA A 23 -3.30 3.29 -16.63
N GLY A 24 -3.88 3.29 -15.44
CA GLY A 24 -3.69 2.27 -14.40
C GLY A 24 -4.15 2.84 -13.06
N GLY A 25 -5.11 2.30 -12.32
CA GLY A 25 -5.80 1.04 -12.44
C GLY A 25 -7.30 1.19 -12.61
N ASN A 26 -7.88 0.08 -13.04
CA ASN A 26 -9.31 -0.18 -13.06
C ASN A 26 -9.90 0.17 -11.67
N ARG A 27 -10.76 1.17 -11.66
CA ARG A 27 -11.34 1.75 -10.46
C ARG A 27 -12.41 0.79 -9.95
N ASP A 28 -12.06 -0.04 -8.98
CA ASP A 28 -13.06 -0.72 -8.17
C ASP A 28 -13.68 0.33 -7.22
N GLU A 29 -14.62 1.11 -7.78
CA GLU A 29 -15.29 2.25 -7.12
C GLU A 29 -16.25 1.84 -5.99
N ASN A 30 -16.25 0.57 -5.56
CA ASN A 30 -17.26 0.07 -4.61
C ASN A 30 -16.71 -0.33 -3.23
N GLU A 31 -15.39 -0.51 -3.08
CA GLU A 31 -14.78 -0.96 -1.82
C GLU A 31 -14.31 0.19 -0.90
N GLU A 32 -14.45 1.45 -1.33
CA GLU A 32 -13.93 2.64 -0.64
C GLU A 32 -14.92 3.30 0.34
N GLU A 33 -16.15 2.80 0.43
CA GLU A 33 -17.26 3.42 1.18
C GLU A 33 -17.21 3.19 2.71
N GLY A 34 -16.12 2.62 3.24
CA GLY A 34 -15.94 2.40 4.69
C GLY A 34 -14.52 2.62 5.22
N LEU A 35 -13.56 2.97 4.37
CA LEU A 35 -12.15 3.08 4.74
C LEU A 35 -11.81 4.44 5.38
N SER A 36 -10.83 4.46 6.29
CA SER A 36 -10.27 5.71 6.84
C SER A 36 -9.80 6.66 5.72
N ARG A 37 -9.84 7.99 5.92
CA ARG A 37 -9.42 9.01 4.92
C ARG A 37 -8.03 8.76 4.30
N SER A 38 -7.14 8.14 5.07
CA SER A 38 -5.79 7.75 4.63
C SER A 38 -5.79 6.49 3.76
N ALA A 39 -6.68 5.53 4.05
CA ALA A 39 -6.86 4.32 3.26
C ALA A 39 -7.61 4.58 1.93
N LYS A 40 -8.56 5.54 1.89
CA LYS A 40 -9.19 6.02 0.64
C LYS A 40 -8.24 6.72 -0.34
N ARG A 41 -7.03 7.04 0.09
CA ARG A 41 -5.99 7.65 -0.75
C ARG A 41 -4.83 6.70 -1.02
N ALA A 42 -4.89 5.50 -0.46
CA ALA A 42 -3.85 4.51 -0.64
C ALA A 42 -3.97 3.91 -2.05
N LYS A 43 -2.83 3.58 -2.64
CA LYS A 43 -2.81 2.80 -3.87
C LYS A 43 -3.08 1.34 -3.52
N TRP A 44 -4.07 0.74 -4.15
CA TRP A 44 -4.34 -0.68 -3.99
C TRP A 44 -3.30 -1.50 -4.76
N ILE A 45 -2.72 -2.46 -4.06
CA ILE A 45 -1.70 -3.39 -4.53
C ILE A 45 -2.33 -4.77 -4.52
N HIS A 46 -2.45 -5.39 -5.68
CA HIS A 46 -3.06 -6.70 -5.84
C HIS A 46 -2.03 -7.80 -6.12
N SER A 47 -0.78 -7.44 -6.43
CA SER A 47 0.31 -8.37 -6.75
C SER A 47 1.64 -7.92 -6.14
N VAL A 48 2.55 -8.87 -5.92
CA VAL A 48 3.91 -8.60 -5.38
C VAL A 48 4.82 -7.79 -6.31
N ASP A 49 4.46 -7.67 -7.60
CA ASP A 49 5.17 -6.85 -8.61
C ASP A 49 4.68 -5.39 -8.61
N GLU A 50 3.56 -5.10 -7.94
CA GLU A 50 3.04 -3.76 -7.83
C GLU A 50 3.64 -3.07 -6.60
N HIS A 51 4.24 -1.90 -6.83
CA HIS A 51 4.93 -1.11 -5.80
C HIS A 51 4.45 0.34 -5.77
N GLU A 52 4.89 1.09 -4.76
CA GLU A 52 4.71 2.55 -4.70
C GLU A 52 5.28 3.26 -5.94
N ASP A 53 4.54 4.23 -6.46
CA ASP A 53 4.99 5.11 -7.55
C ASP A 53 6.03 6.13 -7.06
N ARG A 54 6.05 6.40 -5.75
CA ARG A 54 6.98 7.32 -5.11
C ARG A 54 7.18 6.96 -3.64
N PRO A 55 8.37 7.24 -3.08
CA PRO A 55 8.66 7.01 -1.67
C PRO A 55 7.70 7.80 -0.78
N GLY A 56 7.23 7.16 0.28
CA GLY A 56 6.30 7.75 1.24
C GLY A 56 4.84 7.59 0.84
N GLN A 57 4.54 6.87 -0.25
CA GLN A 57 3.15 6.60 -0.64
C GLN A 57 2.54 5.57 0.30
N THR A 58 1.27 5.78 0.65
CA THR A 58 0.49 4.79 1.39
C THR A 58 -0.08 3.79 0.39
N LEU A 59 0.10 2.51 0.69
CA LEU A 59 -0.38 1.38 -0.09
C LEU A 59 -1.41 0.61 0.73
N ALA A 60 -2.32 -0.08 0.05
CA ALA A 60 -3.33 -0.93 0.64
C ALA A 60 -3.38 -2.27 -0.09
N THR A 61 -3.46 -3.37 0.65
CA THR A 61 -3.59 -4.70 0.05
C THR A 61 -4.42 -5.62 0.94
N ARG A 62 -5.00 -6.63 0.31
CA ARG A 62 -5.52 -7.83 0.98
C ARG A 62 -4.82 -9.10 0.51
N ASN A 63 -3.84 -8.97 -0.39
CA ASN A 63 -3.15 -10.11 -0.95
C ASN A 63 -2.14 -10.64 0.08
N HIS A 64 -2.29 -11.91 0.44
CA HIS A 64 -1.43 -12.58 1.42
C HIS A 64 0.03 -12.61 0.97
N ASP A 65 0.31 -12.86 -0.31
CA ASP A 65 1.68 -12.88 -0.85
C ASP A 65 2.37 -11.52 -0.71
N VAL A 66 1.63 -10.42 -0.92
CA VAL A 66 2.16 -9.06 -0.75
C VAL A 66 2.55 -8.80 0.70
N ILE A 67 1.69 -9.23 1.64
CA ILE A 67 1.91 -9.06 3.08
C ILE A 67 3.11 -9.91 3.55
N CYS A 68 3.17 -11.18 3.11
CA CYS A 68 4.30 -12.07 3.38
C CYS A 68 5.60 -11.46 2.90
N ARG A 69 5.64 -11.06 1.62
CA ARG A 69 6.85 -10.48 1.02
C ARG A 69 7.30 -9.22 1.74
N TRP A 70 6.36 -8.33 2.06
CA TRP A 70 6.65 -7.10 2.78
C TRP A 70 7.28 -7.36 4.16
N ALA A 71 6.75 -8.35 4.89
CA ALA A 71 7.25 -8.75 6.20
C ALA A 71 8.65 -9.40 6.10
N GLU A 72 8.82 -10.36 5.18
CA GLU A 72 10.09 -11.07 4.97
C GLU A 72 11.24 -10.14 4.62
N GLU A 73 11.02 -9.14 3.75
CA GLU A 73 12.04 -8.15 3.38
C GLU A 73 12.52 -7.29 4.55
N ARG A 74 11.72 -7.22 5.62
CA ARG A 74 12.02 -6.50 6.86
C ARG A 74 12.41 -7.45 7.99
N GLY A 75 12.52 -8.75 7.70
CA GLY A 75 12.74 -9.81 8.68
C GLY A 75 11.62 -9.93 9.72
N ALA A 76 10.42 -9.44 9.41
CA ALA A 76 9.30 -9.44 10.33
C ALA A 76 8.56 -10.77 10.29
N ASN A 77 8.22 -11.32 11.46
CA ASN A 77 7.47 -12.56 11.60
C ASN A 77 6.02 -12.29 12.03
N PRO A 78 5.03 -13.05 11.50
CA PRO A 78 3.65 -12.93 11.94
C PRO A 78 3.53 -13.17 13.44
N ALA A 79 2.88 -12.23 14.14
CA ALA A 79 2.73 -12.29 15.58
C ALA A 79 1.34 -11.79 16.03
N THR A 80 0.95 -12.17 17.24
CA THR A 80 -0.24 -11.65 17.92
C THR A 80 0.13 -11.13 19.29
N VAL A 81 -0.66 -10.19 19.83
CA VAL A 81 -0.51 -9.74 21.21
C VAL A 81 -1.26 -10.68 22.15
N SER A 82 -0.53 -11.36 23.04
CA SER A 82 -1.09 -12.18 24.12
C SER A 82 -2.08 -11.36 24.96
N ASN A 83 -3.15 -11.96 25.48
CA ASN A 83 -4.21 -11.28 26.26
C ASN A 83 -5.13 -10.31 25.48
N THR A 84 -4.95 -10.11 24.17
CA THR A 84 -5.96 -9.39 23.36
C THR A 84 -6.99 -10.34 22.73
N GLU A 85 -6.84 -11.64 22.98
CA GLU A 85 -7.68 -12.69 22.44
C GLU A 85 -9.15 -12.51 22.84
N HIS A 86 -10.04 -12.57 21.86
CA HIS A 86 -11.48 -12.54 22.11
C HIS A 86 -12.13 -13.76 21.47
N GLY A 87 -12.79 -14.60 22.28
CA GLY A 87 -13.49 -15.79 21.79
C GLY A 87 -12.57 -16.88 21.20
N GLY A 88 -11.34 -17.03 21.73
CA GLY A 88 -10.39 -18.07 21.30
C GLY A 88 -9.72 -17.81 19.95
N ARG A 89 -9.53 -16.52 19.59
CA ARG A 89 -8.91 -16.08 18.34
C ARG A 89 -7.92 -14.95 18.63
N ALA A 90 -6.88 -14.83 17.80
CA ALA A 90 -5.92 -13.72 17.85
C ALA A 90 -6.67 -12.37 17.85
N GLY A 91 -6.37 -11.55 18.85
CA GLY A 91 -7.01 -10.25 19.06
C GLY A 91 -6.47 -9.21 18.10
N VAL A 92 -5.25 -8.75 18.40
CA VAL A 92 -4.49 -7.76 17.63
C VAL A 92 -3.39 -8.45 16.84
N LEU A 93 -3.54 -8.44 15.52
CA LEU A 93 -2.54 -8.92 14.57
C LEU A 93 -1.38 -7.92 14.48
N ARG A 94 -0.16 -8.41 14.64
CA ARG A 94 1.09 -7.65 14.58
C ARG A 94 2.14 -8.41 13.78
N PHE A 95 3.30 -7.77 13.63
CA PHE A 95 4.52 -8.41 13.19
C PHE A 95 5.56 -8.23 14.27
N ASP A 96 6.24 -9.31 14.64
CA ASP A 96 7.46 -9.24 15.45
C ASP A 96 8.63 -8.85 14.54
N PHE A 97 9.40 -7.86 14.97
CA PHE A 97 10.60 -7.44 14.26
C PHE A 97 11.81 -7.83 15.12
N PRO A 98 12.65 -8.77 14.68
CA PRO A 98 13.77 -9.28 15.46
C PRO A 98 14.71 -8.13 15.83
N GLY A 99 14.98 -7.97 17.12
CA GLY A 99 15.80 -6.87 17.67
C GLY A 99 15.04 -5.60 18.06
N PHE A 100 13.75 -5.52 17.75
CA PHE A 100 12.83 -4.43 18.16
C PHE A 100 11.57 -4.94 18.88
N GLY A 101 11.61 -6.19 19.37
CA GLY A 101 10.47 -6.92 19.93
C GLY A 101 9.74 -6.17 21.05
N GLY A 102 8.41 -6.11 20.92
CA GLY A 102 7.52 -5.63 21.96
C GLY A 102 7.30 -6.69 23.05
N GLU A 103 7.09 -6.25 24.28
CA GLU A 103 7.15 -7.08 25.50
C GLU A 103 6.10 -8.22 25.62
N ASN A 104 5.18 -8.38 24.65
CA ASN A 104 4.07 -9.34 24.71
C ASN A 104 3.63 -9.84 23.31
N LEU A 105 4.57 -10.08 22.40
CA LEU A 105 4.28 -10.66 21.09
C LEU A 105 4.50 -12.17 21.12
N GLU A 106 3.48 -12.92 20.70
CA GLU A 106 3.57 -14.35 20.41
C GLU A 106 3.68 -14.53 18.91
N GLU A 107 4.79 -15.10 18.46
CA GLU A 107 4.95 -15.56 17.08
C GLU A 107 3.94 -16.66 16.79
N ILE A 108 3.24 -16.54 15.66
CA ILE A 108 2.23 -17.48 15.20
C ILE A 108 2.49 -17.82 13.74
N GLU A 109 1.90 -18.89 13.23
CA GLU A 109 2.04 -19.23 11.82
C GLU A 109 1.28 -18.23 10.92
N TRP A 110 1.72 -18.07 9.67
CA TRP A 110 1.04 -17.21 8.68
C TRP A 110 -0.44 -17.56 8.52
N GLU A 111 -0.79 -18.84 8.53
CA GLU A 111 -2.19 -19.29 8.42
C GLU A 111 -3.04 -18.79 9.60
N GLU A 112 -2.49 -18.81 10.82
CA GLU A 112 -3.16 -18.34 12.02
C GLU A 112 -3.32 -16.82 12.04
N TRP A 113 -2.37 -16.10 11.42
CA TRP A 113 -2.42 -14.67 11.24
C TRP A 113 -3.47 -14.25 10.20
N PHE A 114 -3.52 -14.95 9.05
CA PHE A 114 -4.44 -14.63 7.95
C PHE A 114 -5.89 -15.01 8.27
N LYS A 115 -6.12 -16.07 9.06
CA LYS A 115 -7.48 -16.51 9.43
C LYS A 115 -8.38 -15.38 9.97
N PRO A 116 -8.02 -14.63 11.03
CA PRO A 116 -8.79 -13.48 11.49
C PRO A 116 -8.70 -12.26 10.55
N PHE A 117 -7.63 -12.14 9.75
CA PHE A 117 -7.50 -11.07 8.75
C PHE A 117 -8.57 -11.18 7.66
N ASP A 118 -8.73 -12.37 7.06
CA ASP A 118 -9.74 -12.66 6.04
C ASP A 118 -11.15 -12.67 6.61
N GLU A 119 -11.34 -13.30 7.78
CA GLU A 119 -12.65 -13.38 8.43
C GLU A 119 -13.23 -11.98 8.70
N ARG A 120 -12.38 -11.05 9.14
CA ARG A 120 -12.76 -9.67 9.42
C ARG A 120 -12.67 -8.77 8.18
N ARG A 121 -12.26 -9.32 7.01
CA ARG A 121 -12.03 -8.59 5.75
C ARG A 121 -11.17 -7.35 5.93
N LEU A 122 -10.13 -7.47 6.76
CA LEU A 122 -9.20 -6.38 7.05
C LEU A 122 -8.46 -5.95 5.79
N VAL A 123 -7.94 -4.73 5.81
CA VAL A 123 -7.09 -4.18 4.77
C VAL A 123 -5.73 -3.88 5.40
N PHE A 124 -4.68 -4.47 4.82
CA PHE A 124 -3.31 -4.17 5.19
C PHE A 124 -2.90 -2.87 4.53
N VAL A 125 -2.83 -1.80 5.31
CA VAL A 125 -2.42 -0.49 4.84
C VAL A 125 -1.00 -0.24 5.33
N TYR A 126 -0.08 -0.03 4.41
CA TYR A 126 1.35 0.01 4.71
C TYR A 126 2.07 1.06 3.88
N GLN A 127 3.35 1.21 4.15
CA GLN A 127 4.26 2.02 3.37
C GLN A 127 5.52 1.20 3.10
N GLU A 128 5.98 1.17 1.85
CA GLU A 128 7.21 0.47 1.50
C GLU A 128 8.43 1.27 1.96
N HIS A 129 8.55 2.50 1.50
CA HIS A 129 9.60 3.43 1.91
C HIS A 129 9.04 4.71 2.51
N ARG A 130 9.80 5.30 3.42
CA ARG A 130 9.57 6.65 3.96
C ARG A 130 9.85 7.70 2.89
N ALA A 131 9.44 8.93 3.14
CA ALA A 131 9.68 10.06 2.21
C ALA A 131 11.16 10.32 1.88
N ASN A 132 12.08 9.84 2.71
CA ASN A 132 13.53 9.92 2.49
C ASN A 132 14.12 8.72 1.73
N GLY A 133 13.28 7.76 1.31
CA GLY A 133 13.69 6.55 0.58
C GLY A 133 14.15 5.39 1.47
N GLU A 134 14.13 5.53 2.80
CA GLU A 134 14.44 4.41 3.71
C GLU A 134 13.26 3.44 3.84
N PRO A 135 13.49 2.13 4.04
CA PRO A 135 12.42 1.18 4.25
C PRO A 135 11.58 1.56 5.48
N SER A 136 10.25 1.45 5.34
CA SER A 136 9.29 1.75 6.39
C SER A 136 8.75 0.47 7.02
N ASN A 137 8.74 0.40 8.35
CA ASN A 137 8.07 -0.67 9.12
C ASN A 137 6.64 -0.26 9.50
N PHE A 138 6.10 0.78 8.86
CA PHE A 138 4.78 1.30 9.16
C PHE A 138 3.72 0.44 8.49
N PHE A 139 2.81 -0.08 9.29
CA PHE A 139 1.58 -0.72 8.84
C PHE A 139 0.44 -0.47 9.83
N ILE A 140 -0.78 -0.49 9.31
CA ILE A 140 -2.02 -0.53 10.06
C ILE A 140 -2.96 -1.56 9.42
N LEU A 141 -3.87 -2.09 10.22
CA LEU A 141 -4.95 -2.94 9.75
C LEU A 141 -6.24 -2.15 9.84
N ASP A 142 -6.76 -1.71 8.69
CA ASP A 142 -8.01 -0.96 8.61
C ASP A 142 -9.17 -1.95 8.39
N ASN A 143 -10.32 -1.72 9.04
CA ASN A 143 -11.51 -2.53 8.82
C ASN A 143 -12.57 -1.68 8.09
N PRO A 144 -12.85 -1.94 6.80
CA PRO A 144 -13.88 -1.21 6.06
C PRO A 144 -15.30 -1.50 6.53
N SER A 145 -15.52 -2.62 7.24
CA SER A 145 -16.84 -3.05 7.72
C SER A 145 -17.10 -2.65 9.17
N ARG A 146 -16.50 -1.55 9.66
CA ARG A 146 -16.84 -1.02 10.99
C ARG A 146 -18.22 -0.36 10.93
N GLU A 147 -19.26 -1.19 10.98
CA GLU A 147 -20.50 -0.79 11.61
C GLU A 147 -20.16 -0.62 13.09
N ASP A 148 -19.88 0.62 13.51
CA ASP A 148 -19.87 1.01 14.92
C ASP A 148 -21.25 0.60 15.49
N GLY A 149 -21.28 -0.50 16.24
CA GLY A 149 -22.40 -0.86 17.10
C GLY A 149 -22.44 0.01 18.35
#